data_AF-A0A5Q4D9B6-F1
#
_entry.id   AF-A0A5Q4D9B6-F1
#
_cell.length_a   1.000
_cell.length_b   1.000
_cell.length_c   1.000
_cell.angle_alpha   90.00
_cell.angle_beta   90.00
_cell.angle_gamma   90.00
#
_symmetry.space_group_name_H-M   'P 1'
#
loop_
_entity.id
_entity.type
_entity.pdbx_description
1 polymer ?
#
loop_
_entity_poly.entity_id
_entity_poly.type
_entity_poly.pdbx_seq_one_letter_code
_entity_poly.pdbx_strand_id
1 'polypeptide(L)'
;MSGIVAGALAAALAGVPPLAAQSGAPSPDRPGADGTGEVHLPDDARSTALADLAALDVCFASRASSPEADLQRLRTLYLLAVDDKPGLERAWGAHRKLVTSGWARTPGGRAVVDGYRGALIALEARHGFWPHARIRDLRQALDLLDGLVEASPTQEEVRYLRLVSTAFLPGILGRSGTVDTDLEILARRLPQVTGRYPLRTWTAMADTVEELLAARGVGAADEVRVGLRSARRTAAAAAIPLVPGCRVG
;
A
#
# COMPACT_ATOMS: atom_id res chain seq x y z
N MET A 1 27.15 -42.36 32.55
CA MET A 1 27.21 -41.02 31.93
C MET A 1 25.78 -40.49 31.96
N SER A 2 25.32 -39.92 33.06
CA SER A 2 25.43 -38.47 33.37
C SER A 2 24.94 -37.64 32.19
N GLY A 3 23.83 -36.89 32.20
CA GLY A 3 22.88 -36.53 33.24
C GLY A 3 22.11 -35.29 32.78
N ILE A 4 20.85 -35.18 33.23
CA ILE A 4 20.21 -33.94 33.74
C ILE A 4 19.67 -32.92 32.70
N VAL A 5 18.48 -32.28 32.78
CA VAL A 5 17.21 -32.32 33.55
C VAL A 5 16.29 -31.25 32.91
N ALA A 6 14.96 -31.48 32.93
CA ALA A 6 13.80 -30.58 33.00
C ALA A 6 13.71 -29.25 32.18
N GLY A 7 12.54 -28.74 31.82
CA GLY A 7 11.22 -29.04 32.35
C GLY A 7 10.09 -28.32 31.63
N ALA A 8 8.90 -28.87 31.83
CA ALA A 8 7.61 -28.27 31.54
C ALA A 8 7.18 -27.32 32.67
N LEU A 9 6.44 -26.26 32.31
CA LEU A 9 5.48 -25.53 33.17
C LEU A 9 4.38 -25.01 32.21
N ALA A 10 3.17 -25.59 32.20
CA ALA A 10 1.99 -25.21 33.02
C ALA A 10 1.61 -23.72 32.81
N ALA A 11 0.55 -23.39 32.06
CA ALA A 11 -0.88 -23.51 32.37
C ALA A 11 -1.41 -22.57 33.49
N ALA A 12 -2.16 -21.56 33.03
CA ALA A 12 -3.49 -21.15 33.49
C ALA A 12 -3.69 -20.00 34.51
N LEU A 13 -4.81 -19.28 34.25
CA LEU A 13 -5.66 -18.42 35.09
C LEU A 13 -5.23 -16.95 35.23
N ALA A 14 -6.10 -15.93 35.14
CA ALA A 14 -7.54 -15.83 34.93
C ALA A 14 -7.91 -14.35 34.63
N GLY A 15 -9.10 -14.13 34.05
CA GLY A 15 -9.88 -12.91 34.30
C GLY A 15 -9.86 -11.85 33.20
N VAL A 16 -10.73 -12.01 32.19
CA VAL A 16 -11.28 -10.86 31.47
C VAL A 16 -12.80 -10.90 31.65
N PRO A 17 -13.43 -9.82 32.16
CA PRO A 17 -14.83 -9.79 32.52
C PRO A 17 -15.75 -9.91 31.28
N PRO A 18 -17.04 -10.22 31.47
CA PRO A 18 -18.02 -10.18 30.38
C PRO A 18 -18.07 -8.75 29.82
N LEU A 19 -17.89 -8.62 28.51
CA LEU A 19 -18.12 -7.37 27.80
C LEU A 19 -19.60 -7.02 27.96
N ALA A 20 -19.85 -6.07 28.87
CA ALA A 20 -21.08 -5.33 28.95
C ALA A 20 -21.42 -4.77 27.56
N ALA A 21 -22.70 -4.81 27.25
CA ALA A 21 -23.30 -4.08 26.15
C ALA A 21 -22.83 -2.61 26.23
N GLN A 22 -21.95 -2.22 25.31
CA GLN A 22 -21.63 -0.82 25.10
C GLN A 22 -22.87 -0.20 24.46
N SER A 23 -23.61 0.52 25.30
CA SER A 23 -24.59 1.52 24.91
C SER A 23 -24.01 2.39 23.80
N GLY A 24 -24.74 2.47 22.70
CA GLY A 24 -24.35 3.23 21.52
C GLY A 24 -24.01 4.68 21.85
N ALA A 25 -22.73 5.02 21.71
CA ALA A 25 -22.38 6.38 21.36
C ALA A 25 -22.87 6.62 19.91
N PRO A 26 -23.59 7.72 19.63
CA PRO A 26 -23.96 8.06 18.27
C PRO A 26 -22.67 8.16 17.45
N SER A 27 -22.59 7.33 16.41
CA SER A 27 -21.52 7.43 15.40
C SER A 27 -21.50 8.88 14.93
N PRO A 28 -20.34 9.58 14.96
CA PRO A 28 -20.25 10.92 14.40
C PRO A 28 -20.76 10.85 12.97
N ASP A 29 -21.64 11.79 12.63
CA ASP A 29 -22.27 11.93 11.32
C ASP A 29 -21.23 11.69 10.23
N ARG A 30 -21.34 10.53 9.57
CA ARG A 30 -20.56 10.29 8.36
C ARG A 30 -21.09 11.31 7.35
N PRO A 31 -20.23 12.14 6.74
CA PRO A 31 -20.66 13.00 5.65
C PRO A 31 -21.42 12.17 4.61
N GLY A 32 -22.52 12.74 4.12
CA GLY A 32 -23.59 12.09 3.37
C GLY A 32 -23.15 10.92 2.51
N ALA A 33 -23.77 9.77 2.74
CA ALA A 33 -23.67 8.58 1.91
C ALA A 33 -24.40 8.81 0.58
N ASP A 34 -23.89 9.72 -0.23
CA ASP A 34 -24.35 9.93 -1.61
C ASP A 34 -23.81 8.77 -2.46
N GLY A 35 -24.41 7.60 -2.23
CA GLY A 35 -24.65 6.50 -3.18
C GLY A 35 -23.50 5.68 -3.72
N THR A 36 -22.35 6.25 -4.08
CA THR A 36 -21.34 5.49 -4.85
C THR A 36 -19.92 5.57 -4.33
N GLY A 37 -19.60 6.49 -3.40
CA GLY A 37 -18.31 6.52 -2.70
C GLY A 37 -17.08 6.26 -3.58
N GLU A 38 -17.12 6.73 -4.84
CA GLU A 38 -16.07 6.43 -5.81
C GLU A 38 -14.81 7.18 -5.39
N VAL A 39 -13.75 6.42 -5.10
CA VAL A 39 -12.43 6.98 -4.80
C VAL A 39 -11.82 7.44 -6.11
N HIS A 40 -11.84 8.74 -6.35
CA HIS A 40 -11.18 9.38 -7.49
C HIS A 40 -9.78 9.83 -7.12
N LEU A 41 -8.83 9.61 -8.03
CA LEU A 41 -7.51 10.23 -7.97
C LEU A 41 -7.67 11.74 -8.23
N PRO A 42 -7.15 12.60 -7.34
CA PRO A 42 -7.15 14.04 -7.57
C PRO A 42 -6.56 14.43 -8.94
N ASP A 43 -7.10 15.45 -9.59
CA ASP A 43 -6.69 15.87 -10.95
C ASP A 43 -5.20 16.22 -11.03
N ASP A 44 -4.66 16.84 -9.99
CA ASP A 44 -3.25 17.17 -9.86
C ASP A 44 -2.39 15.91 -9.75
N ALA A 45 -2.80 14.92 -8.95
CA ALA A 45 -2.13 13.63 -8.82
C ALA A 45 -2.15 12.85 -10.15
N ARG A 46 -3.27 12.89 -10.88
CA ARG A 46 -3.39 12.26 -12.21
C ARG A 46 -2.48 12.93 -13.24
N SER A 47 -2.51 14.26 -13.33
CA SER A 47 -1.65 15.04 -14.23
C SER A 47 -0.17 14.78 -13.96
N THR A 48 0.18 14.76 -12.67
CA THR A 48 1.51 14.43 -12.14
C THR A 48 1.97 13.03 -12.55
N ALA A 49 1.10 12.02 -12.43
CA ALA A 49 1.39 10.65 -12.85
C ALA A 49 1.51 10.49 -14.38
N LEU A 50 0.73 11.23 -15.16
CA LEU A 50 0.86 11.24 -16.63
C LEU A 50 2.20 11.85 -17.07
N ALA A 51 2.62 12.95 -16.44
CA ALA A 51 3.92 13.55 -16.70
C ALA A 51 5.07 12.59 -16.35
N ASP A 52 4.96 11.86 -15.24
CA ASP A 52 5.91 10.82 -14.84
C ASP A 52 5.99 9.69 -15.86
N LEU A 53 4.84 9.22 -16.35
CA LEU A 53 4.79 8.16 -17.35
C LEU A 53 5.44 8.61 -18.67
N ALA A 54 5.20 9.85 -19.10
CA ALA A 54 5.84 10.42 -20.28
C ALA A 54 7.37 10.52 -20.12
N ALA A 55 7.86 10.95 -18.96
CA ALA A 55 9.29 11.00 -18.66
C ALA A 55 9.92 9.59 -18.66
N LEU A 56 9.22 8.60 -18.10
CA LEU A 56 9.62 7.20 -18.16
C LEU A 56 9.66 6.69 -19.60
N ASP A 57 8.66 6.99 -20.43
CA ASP A 57 8.61 6.58 -21.85
C ASP A 57 9.82 7.09 -22.64
N VAL A 58 10.20 8.35 -22.45
CA VAL A 58 11.43 8.92 -23.04
C VAL A 58 12.65 8.13 -22.58
N CYS A 59 12.70 7.75 -21.30
CA CYS A 59 13.78 6.94 -20.76
C CYS A 59 13.87 5.53 -21.37
N PHE A 60 12.72 4.88 -21.57
CA PHE A 60 12.68 3.56 -22.19
C PHE A 60 13.10 3.61 -23.67
N ALA A 61 12.76 4.69 -24.37
CA ALA A 61 13.14 4.86 -25.77
C ALA A 61 14.66 4.95 -25.98
N SER A 62 15.41 5.49 -25.00
CA SER A 62 16.88 5.57 -25.07
C SER A 62 17.59 4.25 -24.73
N ARG A 63 16.84 3.14 -24.52
CA ARG A 63 17.35 1.80 -24.14
C ARG A 63 18.13 1.74 -22.82
N ALA A 64 17.99 2.77 -21.98
CA ALA A 64 18.63 2.85 -20.67
C ALA A 64 17.72 2.36 -19.53
N SER A 65 16.87 1.36 -19.77
CA SER A 65 15.91 0.91 -18.75
C SER A 65 16.61 0.14 -17.63
N SER A 66 16.60 0.69 -16.42
CA SER A 66 16.98 -0.01 -15.20
C SER A 66 15.80 -0.82 -14.65
N PRO A 67 16.05 -1.91 -13.89
CA PRO A 67 14.99 -2.64 -13.20
C PRO A 67 14.16 -1.74 -12.26
N GLU A 68 14.76 -0.70 -11.70
CA GLU A 68 14.10 0.32 -10.89
C GLU A 68 13.13 1.18 -11.72
N ALA A 69 13.49 1.52 -12.97
CA ALA A 69 12.60 2.24 -13.88
C ALA A 69 11.37 1.40 -14.28
N ASP A 70 11.54 0.09 -14.48
CA ASP A 70 10.42 -0.84 -14.72
C ASP A 70 9.45 -0.86 -13.53
N LEU A 71 9.98 -0.94 -12.32
CA LEU A 71 9.16 -0.88 -11.11
C LEU A 71 8.44 0.46 -11.03
N GLN A 72 9.16 1.58 -11.21
CA GLN A 72 8.54 2.90 -11.13
C GLN A 72 7.42 3.07 -12.14
N ARG A 73 7.59 2.54 -13.36
CA ARG A 73 6.54 2.50 -14.37
C ARG A 73 5.31 1.74 -13.89
N LEU A 74 5.48 0.57 -13.25
CA LEU A 74 4.37 -0.17 -12.66
C LEU A 74 3.66 0.65 -11.57
N ARG A 75 4.40 1.35 -10.69
CA ARG A 75 3.82 2.21 -9.65
C ARG A 75 2.94 3.30 -10.25
N THR A 76 3.46 4.01 -11.25
CA THR A 76 2.76 5.10 -11.93
C THR A 76 1.51 4.58 -12.66
N LEU A 77 1.61 3.44 -13.35
CA LEU A 77 0.47 2.84 -14.04
C LEU A 77 -0.58 2.31 -13.06
N TYR A 78 -0.18 1.77 -11.91
CA TYR A 78 -1.10 1.38 -10.84
C TYR A 78 -1.94 2.57 -10.34
N LEU A 79 -1.29 3.72 -10.08
CA LEU A 79 -1.99 4.95 -9.68
C LEU A 79 -3.01 5.39 -10.74
N LEU A 80 -2.62 5.37 -12.02
CA LEU A 80 -3.52 5.73 -13.12
C LEU A 80 -4.67 4.73 -13.30
N ALA A 81 -4.47 3.45 -12.94
CA ALA A 81 -5.48 2.39 -13.05
C ALA A 81 -6.59 2.49 -11.99
N VAL A 82 -6.42 3.32 -10.96
CA VAL A 82 -7.43 3.53 -9.92
C VAL A 82 -8.77 3.97 -10.53
N ASP A 83 -8.74 4.88 -11.50
CA ASP A 83 -9.95 5.43 -12.14
C ASP A 83 -10.18 4.97 -13.58
N ASP A 84 -9.18 4.35 -14.21
CA ASP A 84 -9.19 4.08 -15.65
C ASP A 84 -8.95 2.59 -15.94
N LYS A 85 -9.99 1.91 -16.45
CA LYS A 85 -9.89 0.49 -16.85
C LYS A 85 -8.81 0.26 -17.94
N PRO A 86 -8.70 1.09 -19.00
CA PRO A 86 -7.53 1.08 -19.88
C PRO A 86 -6.17 1.24 -19.18
N GLY A 87 -6.11 1.99 -18.07
CA GLY A 87 -4.95 2.08 -17.18
C GLY A 87 -4.57 0.73 -16.57
N LEU A 88 -5.57 -0.06 -16.16
CA LEU A 88 -5.39 -1.39 -15.56
C LEU A 88 -4.73 -2.38 -16.51
N GLU A 89 -5.14 -2.41 -17.79
CA GLU A 89 -4.52 -3.29 -18.79
C GLU A 89 -3.04 -2.94 -19.02
N ARG A 90 -2.71 -1.64 -19.05
CA ARG A 90 -1.33 -1.15 -19.14
C ARG A 90 -0.51 -1.55 -17.91
N ALA A 91 -1.09 -1.42 -16.71
CA ALA A 91 -0.43 -1.82 -15.46
C ALA A 91 -0.14 -3.32 -15.43
N TRP A 92 -1.07 -4.17 -15.87
CA TRP A 92 -0.82 -5.61 -16.04
C TRP A 92 0.29 -5.91 -17.04
N GLY A 93 0.35 -5.16 -18.15
CA GLY A 93 1.45 -5.25 -19.10
C GLY A 93 2.81 -4.95 -18.47
N ALA A 94 2.91 -3.90 -17.65
CA ALA A 94 4.11 -3.57 -16.91
C ALA A 94 4.46 -4.63 -15.86
N HIS A 95 3.47 -5.12 -15.11
CA HIS A 95 3.66 -6.20 -14.13
C HIS A 95 4.23 -7.47 -14.78
N ARG A 96 3.68 -7.93 -15.90
CA ARG A 96 4.18 -9.13 -16.61
C ARG A 96 5.65 -9.00 -17.02
N LYS A 97 6.07 -7.81 -17.46
CA LYS A 97 7.49 -7.53 -17.76
C LYS A 97 8.33 -7.62 -16.49
N LEU A 98 7.89 -6.96 -15.42
CA LEU A 98 8.62 -6.86 -14.16
C LEU A 98 8.83 -8.23 -13.48
N VAL A 99 7.86 -9.16 -13.57
CA VAL A 99 7.98 -10.53 -13.03
C VAL A 99 9.22 -11.26 -13.56
N THR A 100 9.62 -10.98 -14.80
CA THR A 100 10.78 -11.64 -15.44
C THR A 100 12.08 -10.84 -15.34
N SER A 101 12.00 -9.60 -14.86
CA SER A 101 13.14 -8.68 -14.84
C SER A 101 14.14 -9.00 -13.71
N GLY A 102 15.29 -8.31 -13.73
CA GLY A 102 16.26 -8.38 -12.63
C GLY A 102 15.68 -7.90 -11.30
N TRP A 103 14.68 -7.01 -11.32
CA TRP A 103 14.08 -6.46 -10.12
C TRP A 103 13.38 -7.51 -9.26
N ALA A 104 12.62 -8.42 -9.89
CA ALA A 104 11.93 -9.49 -9.16
C ALA A 104 12.89 -10.44 -8.41
N ARG A 105 14.17 -10.44 -8.77
CA ARG A 105 15.21 -11.28 -8.15
C ARG A 105 15.98 -10.57 -7.03
N THR A 106 15.77 -9.27 -6.80
CA THR A 106 16.41 -8.56 -5.69
C THR A 106 15.78 -8.98 -4.36
N PRO A 107 16.50 -8.84 -3.22
CA PRO A 107 15.93 -9.08 -1.90
C PRO A 107 14.66 -8.24 -1.69
N GLY A 108 13.53 -8.91 -1.42
CA GLY A 108 12.22 -8.26 -1.27
C GLY A 108 11.55 -7.82 -2.57
N GLY A 109 12.24 -7.87 -3.72
CA GLY A 109 11.70 -7.50 -5.03
C GLY A 109 10.51 -8.36 -5.43
N ARG A 110 10.61 -9.69 -5.25
CA ARG A 110 9.50 -10.61 -5.52
C ARG A 110 8.25 -10.28 -4.72
N ALA A 111 8.39 -9.97 -3.44
CA ALA A 111 7.27 -9.61 -2.58
C ALA A 111 6.56 -8.33 -3.04
N VAL A 112 7.31 -7.33 -3.51
CA VAL A 112 6.74 -6.09 -4.08
C VAL A 112 6.00 -6.38 -5.39
N VAL A 113 6.58 -7.18 -6.30
CA VAL A 113 5.93 -7.56 -7.56
C VAL A 113 4.62 -8.30 -7.31
N ASP A 114 4.64 -9.32 -6.44
CA ASP A 114 3.44 -10.07 -6.06
C ASP A 114 2.44 -9.19 -5.28
N GLY A 115 2.91 -8.19 -4.53
CA GLY A 115 2.06 -7.19 -3.89
C GLY A 115 1.28 -6.37 -4.91
N TYR A 116 1.95 -5.89 -5.96
CA TYR A 116 1.28 -5.23 -7.08
C TYR A 116 0.30 -6.15 -7.80
N ARG A 117 0.60 -7.45 -7.94
CA ARG A 117 -0.36 -8.42 -8.46
C ARG A 117 -1.66 -8.42 -7.63
N GLY A 118 -1.54 -8.51 -6.31
CA GLY A 118 -2.71 -8.47 -5.41
C GLY A 118 -3.50 -7.17 -5.55
N ALA A 119 -2.81 -6.03 -5.56
CA ALA A 119 -3.46 -4.72 -5.73
C ALA A 119 -4.14 -4.56 -7.10
N LEU A 120 -3.56 -5.09 -8.18
CA LEU A 120 -4.18 -5.07 -9.50
C LEU A 120 -5.44 -5.96 -9.57
N ILE A 121 -5.44 -7.13 -8.92
CA ILE A 121 -6.65 -7.97 -8.80
C ILE A 121 -7.74 -7.24 -8.00
N ALA A 122 -7.37 -6.49 -6.95
CA ALA A 122 -8.32 -5.66 -6.21
C ALA A 122 -8.94 -4.56 -7.10
N LEU A 123 -8.14 -3.94 -7.98
CA LEU A 123 -8.65 -2.99 -8.97
C LEU A 123 -9.54 -3.66 -10.04
N GLU A 124 -9.23 -4.88 -10.49
CA GLU A 124 -10.11 -5.66 -11.36
C GLU A 124 -11.47 -5.89 -10.69
N ALA A 125 -11.46 -6.25 -9.40
CA ALA A 125 -12.68 -6.41 -8.61
C ALA A 125 -13.46 -5.08 -8.48
N ARG A 126 -12.79 -3.93 -8.41
CA ARG A 126 -13.44 -2.61 -8.45
C ARG A 126 -14.16 -2.38 -9.79
N HIS A 127 -13.47 -2.63 -10.90
CA HIS A 127 -13.95 -2.36 -12.26
C HIS A 127 -14.86 -3.46 -12.85
N GLY A 128 -15.02 -4.58 -12.15
CA GLY A 128 -15.83 -5.71 -12.59
C GLY A 128 -17.34 -5.40 -12.58
N PHE A 129 -18.07 -5.92 -13.57
CA PHE A 129 -19.53 -5.72 -13.68
C PHE A 129 -20.33 -6.69 -12.79
N TRP A 130 -19.87 -7.93 -12.66
CA TRP A 130 -20.63 -9.01 -12.01
C TRP A 130 -20.32 -9.13 -10.51
N PRO A 131 -21.29 -8.92 -9.59
CA PRO A 131 -21.04 -8.88 -8.15
C PRO A 131 -20.32 -10.11 -7.58
N HIS A 132 -20.71 -11.31 -8.02
CA HIS A 132 -20.06 -12.55 -7.56
C HIS A 132 -18.58 -12.64 -7.97
N ALA A 133 -18.25 -12.23 -9.20
CA ALA A 133 -16.87 -12.19 -9.67
C ALA A 133 -16.07 -11.15 -8.87
N ARG A 134 -16.61 -9.95 -8.66
CA ARG A 134 -15.97 -8.89 -7.85
C ARG A 134 -15.61 -9.38 -6.45
N ILE A 135 -16.55 -10.02 -5.76
CA ILE A 135 -16.31 -10.52 -4.40
C ILE A 135 -15.25 -11.63 -4.39
N ARG A 136 -15.31 -12.55 -5.35
CA ARG A 136 -14.30 -13.61 -5.49
C ARG A 136 -12.90 -13.02 -5.74
N ASP A 137 -12.79 -12.11 -6.69
CA ASP A 137 -11.52 -11.52 -7.10
C ASP A 137 -10.97 -10.64 -5.97
N LEU A 138 -11.83 -9.89 -5.26
CA LEU A 138 -11.45 -9.16 -4.06
C LEU A 138 -10.90 -10.08 -2.97
N ARG A 139 -11.57 -11.20 -2.65
CA ARG A 139 -11.07 -12.17 -1.66
C ARG A 139 -9.70 -12.71 -2.06
N GLN A 140 -9.56 -13.10 -3.33
CA GLN A 140 -8.28 -13.56 -3.86
C GLN A 140 -7.16 -12.51 -3.70
N ALA A 141 -7.47 -11.24 -3.99
CA ALA A 141 -6.52 -10.14 -3.79
C ALA A 141 -6.12 -9.98 -2.32
N LEU A 142 -7.11 -10.02 -1.41
CA LEU A 142 -6.88 -9.87 0.03
C LEU A 142 -6.06 -11.02 0.61
N ASP A 143 -6.37 -12.27 0.27
CA ASP A 143 -5.64 -13.45 0.73
C ASP A 143 -4.17 -13.39 0.28
N LEU A 144 -3.93 -12.97 -0.96
CA LEU A 144 -2.58 -12.78 -1.49
C LEU A 144 -1.82 -11.69 -0.73
N LEU A 145 -2.44 -10.52 -0.53
CA LEU A 145 -1.81 -9.40 0.17
C LEU A 145 -1.55 -9.72 1.65
N ASP A 146 -2.46 -10.44 2.31
CA ASP A 146 -2.28 -10.90 3.68
C ASP A 146 -1.10 -11.86 3.81
N GLY A 147 -1.02 -12.88 2.96
CA GLY A 147 0.10 -13.82 2.96
C GLY A 147 1.44 -13.14 2.67
N LEU A 148 1.47 -12.12 1.80
CA LEU A 148 2.69 -11.35 1.52
C LEU A 148 3.12 -10.49 2.71
N VAL A 149 2.19 -9.86 3.43
CA VAL A 149 2.54 -9.11 4.64
C VAL A 149 2.99 -10.03 5.76
N GLU A 150 2.40 -11.23 5.89
CA GLU A 150 2.85 -12.23 6.85
C GLU A 150 4.27 -12.74 6.53
N ALA A 151 4.55 -13.04 5.25
CA ALA A 151 5.86 -13.52 4.80
C ALA A 151 6.94 -12.42 4.77
N SER A 152 6.55 -11.16 4.61
CA SER A 152 7.45 -10.01 4.51
C SER A 152 6.94 -8.84 5.35
N PRO A 153 6.89 -9.00 6.69
CA PRO A 153 6.26 -8.01 7.58
C PRO A 153 7.02 -6.69 7.59
N THR A 154 8.26 -6.70 7.13
CA THR A 154 9.11 -5.52 7.04
C THR A 154 9.03 -4.81 5.68
N GLN A 155 8.25 -5.27 4.70
CA GLN A 155 8.11 -4.57 3.42
C GLN A 155 7.00 -3.51 3.47
N GLU A 156 7.39 -2.23 3.57
CA GLU A 156 6.47 -1.09 3.70
C GLU A 156 5.54 -0.97 2.49
N GLU A 157 6.07 -1.14 1.28
CA GLU A 157 5.28 -1.01 0.06
C GLU A 157 4.20 -2.10 -0.06
N VAL A 158 4.48 -3.34 0.37
CA VAL A 158 3.48 -4.42 0.39
C VAL A 158 2.35 -4.10 1.38
N ARG A 159 2.71 -3.60 2.57
CA ARG A 159 1.72 -3.13 3.56
C ARG A 159 0.91 -1.96 3.04
N TYR A 160 1.54 -1.00 2.36
CA TYR A 160 0.86 0.12 1.75
C TYR A 160 -0.16 -0.35 0.71
N LEU A 161 0.21 -1.29 -0.17
CA LEU A 161 -0.71 -1.86 -1.16
C LEU A 161 -1.89 -2.57 -0.50
N ARG A 162 -1.66 -3.30 0.61
CA ARG A 162 -2.74 -3.90 1.40
C ARG A 162 -3.64 -2.84 2.06
N LEU A 163 -3.04 -1.79 2.63
CA LEU A 163 -3.75 -0.68 3.27
C LEU A 163 -4.71 -0.02 2.27
N VAL A 164 -4.21 0.43 1.11
CA VAL A 164 -5.06 1.13 0.13
C VAL A 164 -6.10 0.22 -0.51
N SER A 165 -5.86 -1.09 -0.57
CA SER A 165 -6.84 -2.08 -1.05
C SER A 165 -7.94 -2.38 -0.02
N THR A 166 -7.74 -2.05 1.26
CA THR A 166 -8.65 -2.40 2.35
C THR A 166 -9.31 -1.21 3.04
N ALA A 167 -8.68 -0.04 3.02
CA ALA A 167 -9.12 1.14 3.78
C ALA A 167 -10.52 1.65 3.41
N PHE A 168 -10.95 1.40 2.16
CA PHE A 168 -12.23 1.85 1.62
C PHE A 168 -13.27 0.73 1.49
N LEU A 169 -12.97 -0.46 2.02
CA LEU A 169 -13.90 -1.58 1.97
C LEU A 169 -15.04 -1.41 2.99
N PRO A 170 -16.25 -1.94 2.68
CA PRO A 170 -17.34 -1.97 3.64
C PRO A 170 -16.96 -2.70 4.93
N GLY A 171 -17.34 -2.15 6.08
CA GLY A 171 -17.01 -2.69 7.40
C GLY A 171 -17.47 -4.15 7.63
N ILE A 172 -18.50 -4.60 6.91
CA ILE A 172 -18.98 -6.00 6.95
C ILE A 172 -17.93 -7.03 6.48
N LEU A 173 -16.87 -6.59 5.81
CA LEU A 173 -15.75 -7.43 5.41
C LEU A 173 -14.69 -7.60 6.52
N GLY A 174 -14.85 -6.97 7.68
CA GLY A 174 -14.04 -7.21 8.86
C GLY A 174 -12.58 -6.78 8.75
N ARG A 175 -12.27 -5.79 7.90
CA ARG A 175 -10.88 -5.37 7.61
C ARG A 175 -10.35 -4.23 8.48
N SER A 176 -11.17 -3.63 9.36
CA SER A 176 -10.78 -2.46 10.15
C SER A 176 -9.51 -2.68 10.98
N GLY A 177 -9.39 -3.82 11.67
CA GLY A 177 -8.21 -4.13 12.47
C GLY A 177 -6.92 -4.27 11.65
N THR A 178 -7.02 -4.82 10.43
CA THR A 178 -5.88 -4.89 9.50
C THR A 178 -5.45 -3.49 9.06
N VAL A 179 -6.42 -2.63 8.75
CA VAL A 179 -6.15 -1.23 8.35
C VAL A 179 -5.47 -0.47 9.49
N ASP A 180 -5.96 -0.60 10.72
CA ASP A 180 -5.39 0.07 11.88
C ASP A 180 -3.95 -0.41 12.15
N THR A 181 -3.71 -1.71 12.02
CA THR A 181 -2.38 -2.32 12.14
C THR A 181 -1.41 -1.79 11.07
N ASP A 182 -1.83 -1.73 9.81
CA ASP A 182 -0.97 -1.23 8.74
C ASP A 182 -0.70 0.27 8.86
N LEU A 183 -1.69 1.07 9.27
CA LEU A 183 -1.50 2.50 9.54
C LEU A 183 -0.47 2.73 10.63
N GLU A 184 -0.57 2.02 11.76
CA GLU A 184 0.38 2.15 12.87
C GLU A 184 1.80 1.79 12.41
N ILE A 185 1.97 0.67 11.70
CA ILE A 185 3.27 0.21 11.25
C ILE A 185 3.86 1.16 10.20
N LEU A 186 3.07 1.62 9.23
CA LEU A 186 3.53 2.53 8.18
C LEU A 186 3.87 3.90 8.75
N ALA A 187 3.04 4.44 9.64
CA ALA A 187 3.30 5.69 10.36
C ALA A 187 4.66 5.67 11.07
N ARG A 188 4.98 4.56 11.74
CA ARG A 188 6.25 4.39 12.45
C ARG A 188 7.45 4.21 11.50
N ARG A 189 7.27 3.52 10.37
CA ARG A 189 8.40 3.07 9.53
C ARG A 189 8.71 3.98 8.35
N LEU A 190 7.72 4.62 7.73
CA LEU A 190 7.94 5.53 6.60
C LEU A 190 8.99 6.63 6.88
N PRO A 191 9.04 7.26 8.08
CA PRO A 191 10.09 8.22 8.41
C PRO A 191 11.52 7.66 8.34
N GLN A 192 11.69 6.34 8.51
CA GLN A 192 12.98 5.66 8.60
C GLN A 192 13.47 5.17 7.23
N VAL A 193 12.64 5.24 6.19
CA VAL A 193 12.91 4.67 4.86
C VAL A 193 12.78 5.68 3.72
N THR A 194 12.92 6.97 4.02
CA THR A 194 12.85 8.08 3.05
C THR A 194 13.80 7.91 1.86
N GLY A 195 14.97 7.29 2.06
CA GLY A 195 15.95 6.99 1.02
C GLY A 195 15.79 5.65 0.32
N ARG A 196 14.72 4.88 0.57
CA ARG A 196 14.48 3.59 -0.13
C ARG A 196 13.55 3.70 -1.34
N TYR A 197 12.84 4.82 -1.46
CA TYR A 197 11.79 5.02 -2.46
C TYR A 197 12.06 6.31 -3.24
N PRO A 198 11.68 6.37 -4.53
CA PRO A 198 11.57 7.64 -5.23
C PRO A 198 10.68 8.59 -4.44
N LEU A 199 11.06 9.88 -4.40
CA LEU A 199 10.39 10.88 -3.55
C LEU A 199 8.87 10.87 -3.74
N ARG A 200 8.40 10.75 -4.99
CA ARG A 200 6.96 10.71 -5.30
C ARG A 200 6.25 9.50 -4.70
N THR A 201 6.85 8.32 -4.79
CA THR A 201 6.29 7.10 -4.19
C THR A 201 6.24 7.22 -2.68
N TRP A 202 7.30 7.72 -2.05
CA TRP A 202 7.32 7.94 -0.61
C TRP A 202 6.26 8.95 -0.18
N THR A 203 6.14 10.09 -0.88
CA THR A 203 5.18 11.15 -0.58
C THR A 203 3.74 10.63 -0.70
N ALA A 204 3.42 9.88 -1.77
CA ALA A 204 2.10 9.28 -1.94
C ALA A 204 1.76 8.35 -0.76
N MET A 205 2.68 7.50 -0.32
CA MET A 205 2.47 6.65 0.86
C MET A 205 2.25 7.47 2.14
N ALA A 206 3.07 8.48 2.36
CA ALA A 206 2.99 9.34 3.55
C ALA A 206 1.68 10.14 3.59
N ASP A 207 1.28 10.77 2.49
CA ASP A 207 0.03 11.54 2.41
C ASP A 207 -1.20 10.66 2.67
N THR A 208 -1.26 9.46 2.07
CA THR A 208 -2.34 8.50 2.34
C THR A 208 -2.40 8.10 3.81
N VAL A 209 -1.26 7.85 4.46
CA VAL A 209 -1.23 7.49 5.88
C VAL A 209 -1.69 8.67 6.75
N GLU A 210 -1.24 9.89 6.46
CA GLU A 210 -1.69 11.10 7.19
C GLU A 210 -3.19 11.32 7.06
N GLU A 211 -3.74 11.18 5.85
CA GLU A 211 -5.16 11.33 5.56
C GLU A 211 -6.00 10.28 6.32
N LEU A 212 -5.63 9.00 6.22
CA LEU A 212 -6.36 7.91 6.85
C LEU A 212 -6.29 7.94 8.39
N LEU A 213 -5.19 8.46 8.95
CA LEU A 213 -5.09 8.73 10.39
C LEU A 213 -5.96 9.90 10.82
N ALA A 214 -5.98 10.98 10.04
CA ALA A 214 -6.85 12.14 10.30
C ALA A 214 -8.33 11.74 10.28
N ALA A 215 -8.75 10.94 9.30
CA ALA A 215 -10.12 10.44 9.19
C ALA A 215 -10.57 9.56 10.36
N ARG A 216 -9.63 8.96 11.10
CA ARG A 216 -9.92 8.11 12.28
C ARG A 216 -9.94 8.86 13.61
N GLY A 217 -9.56 10.13 13.63
CA GLY A 217 -9.51 10.93 14.87
C GLY A 217 -8.53 10.39 15.90
N VAL A 218 -7.49 9.64 15.49
CA VAL A 218 -6.52 9.05 16.42
C VAL A 218 -5.62 10.15 16.98
N GLY A 219 -5.61 10.34 18.30
CA GLY A 219 -4.79 11.37 18.96
C GLY A 219 -3.28 11.23 18.72
N ALA A 220 -2.80 10.02 18.42
CA ALA A 220 -1.41 9.78 17.98
C ALA A 220 -1.09 10.37 16.60
N ALA A 221 -2.07 10.92 15.87
CA ALA A 221 -1.86 11.50 14.56
C ALA A 221 -0.92 12.71 14.59
N ASP A 222 -0.88 13.50 15.67
CA ASP A 222 -0.04 14.72 15.69
C ASP A 222 1.46 14.39 15.74
N GLU A 223 1.88 13.47 16.61
CA GLU A 223 3.27 13.02 16.65
C GLU A 223 3.69 12.36 15.34
N VAL A 224 2.82 11.50 14.78
CA VAL A 224 3.04 10.85 13.49
C VAL A 224 3.17 11.88 12.36
N ARG A 225 2.27 12.87 12.29
CA ARG A 225 2.32 13.96 11.29
C ARG A 225 3.60 14.77 11.43
N VAL A 226 4.03 15.10 12.65
CA VAL A 226 5.30 15.80 12.87
C VAL A 226 6.47 14.96 12.35
N GLY A 227 6.48 13.66 12.64
CA GLY A 227 7.47 12.70 12.13
C GLY A 227 7.51 12.62 10.60
N LEU A 228 6.35 12.43 9.96
CA LEU A 228 6.22 12.34 8.50
C LEU A 228 6.58 13.66 7.81
N ARG A 229 6.17 14.82 8.33
CA ARG A 229 6.57 16.14 7.81
C ARG A 229 8.08 16.36 7.91
N SER A 230 8.70 15.95 9.03
CA SER A 230 10.15 16.02 9.18
C SER A 230 10.85 15.13 8.17
N ALA A 231 10.40 13.88 8.05
CA ALA A 231 10.89 12.92 7.08
C ALA A 231 10.73 13.38 5.62
N ARG A 232 9.65 14.13 5.30
CA ARG A 232 9.43 14.70 3.96
C ARG A 232 10.52 15.69 3.57
N ARG A 233 10.96 16.54 4.51
CA ARG A 233 12.08 17.45 4.28
C ARG A 233 13.37 16.68 4.03
N THR A 234 13.62 15.62 4.81
CA THR A 234 14.77 14.73 4.60
C THR A 234 14.70 14.01 3.25
N ALA A 235 13.54 13.48 2.87
CA ALA A 235 13.32 12.79 1.60
C ALA A 235 13.54 13.74 0.41
N ALA A 236 13.07 14.99 0.52
CA ALA A 236 13.28 16.01 -0.50
C ALA A 236 14.76 16.39 -0.65
N ALA A 237 15.50 16.47 0.46
CA ALA A 237 16.95 16.72 0.42
C ALA A 237 17.74 15.53 -0.16
N ALA A 238 17.27 14.31 0.06
CA ALA A 238 17.89 13.08 -0.44
C ALA A 238 17.28 12.57 -1.76
N ALA A 239 16.50 13.41 -2.45
CA ALA A 239 15.55 12.98 -3.48
C ALA A 239 16.19 12.04 -4.52
N ILE A 240 15.78 10.78 -4.47
CA ILE A 240 16.06 9.82 -5.54
C ILE A 240 15.22 10.26 -6.74
N PRO A 241 15.85 10.53 -7.90
CA PRO A 241 15.12 10.87 -9.12
C PRO A 241 14.06 9.81 -9.41
N LEU A 242 12.95 10.23 -10.01
CA LEU A 242 11.89 9.31 -10.44
C LEU A 242 12.45 8.13 -11.26
N VAL A 243 13.47 8.41 -12.06
CA VAL A 243 14.14 7.42 -12.90
C VAL A 243 15.64 7.42 -12.61
N PRO A 244 16.10 6.65 -11.60
CA PRO A 244 17.52 6.53 -11.32
C PRO A 244 18.27 6.07 -12.57
N GLY A 245 19.28 6.84 -12.98
CA GLY A 245 20.07 6.56 -14.19
C GLY A 245 19.55 7.19 -15.48
N CYS A 246 18.36 7.81 -15.48
CA CYS A 246 17.89 8.55 -16.64
C CYS A 246 18.48 9.97 -16.64
N ARG A 247 19.38 10.25 -17.58
CA ARG A 247 19.78 11.62 -17.89
C ARG A 247 18.95 12.07 -19.08
N VAL A 248 18.01 12.98 -18.85
CA VAL A 248 17.40 13.72 -19.96
C VAL A 248 18.51 14.65 -20.47
N GLY A 249 19.08 14.29 -21.63
CA GLY A 249 20.10 15.10 -22.32
C GLY A 249 19.48 16.27 -23.06
#